data_AF-A0A970N777-F1
#
_entry.id   AF-A0A970N777-F1
#
_cell.length_a   1.000
_cell.length_b   1.000
_cell.length_c   1.000
_cell.angle_alpha   90.00
_cell.angle_beta   90.00
_cell.angle_gamma   90.00
#
_symmetry.space_group_name_H-M   'P 1'
#
loop_
_entity.id
_entity.type
_entity.pdbx_description
1 polymer ?
#
loop_
_entity_poly.entity_id
_entity_poly.type
_entity_poly.pdbx_seq_one_letter_code
_entity_poly.pdbx_strand_id
1 'polypeptide(L)'
;MKKLISLFLVLCILTGLISTLTGCSGKDPFEKGATLEADIQAGRDTKIGNSAKTGWELLIPDGVMEDGTAITMKVLSAENAKSYGSSDFTLYGTPIEVSGDGAHGVWFASPVPVTIKIPKEYLKDIAAEELFFATYEDGMWRYFMPDTVNLKDGTATFSASHFGILGFGKLSEEQQIKTFVRTYAADEYDRRQKKAKLYSAMGKELDELFKSIEVDSTSARDQLI
;
A
#
# COMPACT_ATOMS: atom_id res chain seq x y z
N MET A 1 -7.14 -59.24 -21.33
CA MET A 1 -7.20 -58.50 -20.05
C MET A 1 -6.08 -57.46 -19.89
N LYS A 2 -4.80 -57.74 -20.19
CA LYS A 2 -3.71 -56.75 -20.07
C LYS A 2 -3.83 -55.50 -20.97
N LYS A 3 -4.39 -55.62 -22.18
CA LYS A 3 -4.55 -54.49 -23.12
C LYS A 3 -5.70 -53.53 -22.76
N LEU A 4 -6.70 -53.99 -22.01
CA LEU A 4 -7.84 -53.15 -21.55
C LEU A 4 -7.46 -52.31 -20.32
N ILE A 5 -6.58 -52.82 -19.46
CA ILE A 5 -6.08 -52.09 -18.28
C ILE A 5 -5.15 -50.94 -18.71
N SER A 6 -4.37 -51.13 -19.77
CA SER A 6 -3.47 -50.10 -20.30
C SER A 6 -4.21 -48.90 -20.91
N LEU A 7 -5.41 -49.09 -21.45
CA LEU A 7 -6.21 -48.01 -22.03
C LEU A 7 -6.89 -47.16 -20.93
N PHE A 8 -7.27 -47.79 -19.82
CA PHE A 8 -7.84 -47.09 -18.66
C PHE A 8 -6.79 -46.24 -17.93
N LEU A 9 -5.54 -46.72 -17.84
CA LEU A 9 -4.46 -45.96 -17.20
C LEU A 9 -4.05 -44.70 -17.98
N VAL A 10 -4.08 -44.76 -19.32
CA VAL A 10 -3.79 -43.60 -20.17
C VAL A 10 -4.93 -42.58 -20.15
N LEU A 11 -6.19 -43.02 -19.99
CA LEU A 11 -7.34 -42.12 -19.85
C LEU A 11 -7.32 -41.38 -18.50
N CYS A 12 -6.88 -42.02 -17.42
CA CYS A 12 -6.74 -41.36 -16.10
C CYS A 12 -5.60 -40.33 -16.06
N ILE A 13 -4.53 -40.53 -16.84
CA ILE A 13 -3.42 -39.57 -16.93
C ILE A 13 -3.80 -38.37 -17.83
N LEU A 14 -4.70 -38.54 -18.79
CA LEU A 14 -5.22 -37.42 -19.60
C LEU A 14 -6.30 -36.58 -18.89
N THR A 15 -7.01 -37.14 -17.90
CA THR A 15 -7.98 -36.37 -17.09
C THR A 15 -7.33 -35.56 -15.96
N GLY A 16 -6.04 -35.75 -15.69
CA GLY A 16 -5.29 -34.99 -14.68
C GLY A 16 -4.85 -33.59 -15.11
N LEU A 17 -5.01 -33.25 -16.40
CA LEU A 17 -4.73 -31.93 -16.97
C LEU A 17 -6.02 -31.20 -17.39
N ILE A 18 -7.04 -31.26 -16.53
CA ILE A 18 -8.11 -30.26 -16.52
C ILE A 18 -7.94 -29.48 -15.22
N SER A 19 -6.78 -28.82 -15.08
CA SER A 19 -6.71 -27.61 -14.27
C SER A 19 -7.77 -26.70 -14.84
N THR A 20 -8.81 -26.46 -14.06
CA THR A 20 -9.92 -25.57 -14.37
C THR A 20 -9.42 -24.28 -15.00
N LEU A 21 -9.42 -24.22 -16.34
CA LEU A 21 -9.58 -22.99 -17.10
C LEU A 21 -11.04 -22.57 -16.93
N THR A 22 -11.46 -22.33 -15.69
CA THR A 22 -12.46 -21.31 -15.45
C THR A 22 -11.82 -20.04 -15.96
N GLY A 23 -12.17 -19.66 -17.19
CA GLY A 23 -12.08 -18.28 -17.62
C GLY A 23 -12.80 -17.47 -16.57
N CYS A 24 -12.04 -16.92 -15.63
CA CYS A 24 -12.53 -15.94 -14.69
C CYS A 24 -12.85 -14.71 -15.54
N SER A 25 -14.07 -14.65 -16.06
CA SER A 25 -14.82 -13.40 -16.08
C SER A 25 -14.86 -12.94 -14.62
N GLY A 26 -13.77 -12.30 -14.20
CA GLY A 26 -13.43 -12.08 -12.80
C GLY A 26 -14.58 -11.34 -12.14
N LYS A 27 -15.22 -12.00 -11.19
CA LYS A 27 -16.11 -11.32 -10.26
C LYS A 27 -15.36 -10.14 -9.66
N ASP A 28 -16.06 -9.03 -9.49
CA ASP A 28 -15.57 -7.87 -8.78
C ASP A 28 -14.95 -8.33 -7.44
N PRO A 29 -13.64 -8.12 -7.21
CA PRO A 29 -12.97 -8.61 -6.00
C PRO A 29 -13.53 -8.00 -4.72
N PHE A 30 -14.28 -6.90 -4.82
CA PHE A 30 -14.81 -6.15 -3.68
C PHE A 30 -16.22 -6.58 -3.26
N GLU A 31 -16.90 -7.45 -4.02
CA GLU A 31 -18.28 -7.84 -3.71
C GLU A 31 -18.37 -8.71 -2.45
N LYS A 32 -17.62 -9.82 -2.42
CA LYS A 32 -17.75 -10.86 -1.38
C LYS A 32 -16.81 -10.70 -0.20
N GLY A 33 -15.72 -9.94 -0.34
CA GLY A 33 -14.62 -9.94 0.60
C GLY A 33 -13.83 -11.25 0.60
N ALA A 34 -12.78 -11.31 1.43
CA ALA A 34 -11.89 -12.47 1.59
C ALA A 34 -11.12 -12.36 2.91
N THR A 35 -10.76 -13.49 3.51
CA THR A 35 -9.77 -13.56 4.60
C THR A 35 -8.54 -14.29 4.08
N LEU A 36 -7.38 -13.69 4.28
CA LEU A 36 -6.10 -14.17 3.78
C LEU A 36 -5.13 -14.18 4.95
N GLU A 37 -4.42 -15.28 5.13
CA GLU A 37 -3.52 -15.49 6.26
C GLU A 37 -2.13 -15.88 5.72
N ALA A 38 -1.08 -15.43 6.39
CA ALA A 38 0.27 -15.90 6.16
C ALA A 38 1.10 -15.79 7.43
N ASP A 39 1.99 -16.76 7.61
CA ASP A 39 3.05 -16.69 8.60
C ASP A 39 4.28 -16.06 7.98
N ILE A 40 4.91 -15.14 8.71
CA ILE A 40 6.17 -14.52 8.31
C ILE A 40 7.26 -15.60 8.24
N GLN A 41 8.05 -15.59 7.17
CA GLN A 41 9.17 -16.49 6.97
C GLN A 41 10.48 -15.70 6.86
N ALA A 42 11.45 -16.00 7.73
CA ALA A 42 12.76 -15.38 7.69
C ALA A 42 13.49 -15.60 6.35
N GLY A 43 14.20 -14.57 5.89
CA GLY A 43 15.03 -14.61 4.69
C GLY A 43 14.25 -14.40 3.39
N ARG A 44 12.99 -13.98 3.47
CA ARG A 44 12.17 -13.66 2.28
C ARG A 44 11.02 -12.71 2.59
N ASP A 45 10.57 -12.02 1.56
CA ASP A 45 9.35 -11.22 1.64
C ASP A 45 8.11 -12.12 1.77
N THR A 46 7.15 -11.64 2.55
CA THR A 46 5.83 -12.27 2.71
C THR A 46 4.79 -11.43 1.97
N LYS A 47 4.10 -12.07 1.02
CA LYS A 47 3.03 -11.45 0.23
C LYS A 47 1.68 -12.03 0.64
N ILE A 48 0.75 -11.17 1.01
CA ILE A 48 -0.61 -11.53 1.41
C ILE A 48 -1.59 -10.91 0.41
N GLY A 49 -2.40 -11.76 -0.21
CA GLY A 49 -3.33 -11.37 -1.26
C GLY A 49 -2.68 -11.14 -2.63
N ASN A 50 -3.48 -10.61 -3.54
CA ASN A 50 -3.08 -10.24 -4.89
C ASN A 50 -4.05 -9.19 -5.41
N SER A 51 -3.57 -7.99 -5.71
CA SER A 51 -4.45 -6.86 -6.06
C SER A 51 -5.38 -7.17 -7.24
N ALA A 52 -4.93 -7.94 -8.23
CA ALA A 52 -5.76 -8.31 -9.39
C ALA A 52 -6.85 -9.36 -9.06
N LYS A 53 -6.68 -10.18 -8.02
CA LYS A 53 -7.63 -11.25 -7.65
C LYS A 53 -8.52 -10.89 -6.47
N THR A 54 -7.95 -10.22 -5.46
CA THR A 54 -8.60 -9.90 -4.18
C THR A 54 -8.74 -8.40 -3.97
N GLY A 55 -8.41 -7.58 -4.96
CA GLY A 55 -8.47 -6.13 -4.87
C GLY A 55 -7.25 -5.53 -4.16
N TRP A 56 -6.71 -6.24 -3.18
CA TRP A 56 -5.59 -5.79 -2.34
C TRP A 56 -4.41 -6.75 -2.32
N GLU A 57 -3.21 -6.21 -2.13
CA GLU A 57 -1.95 -6.91 -1.87
C GLU A 57 -1.18 -6.19 -0.76
N LEU A 58 -0.77 -6.93 0.26
CA LEU A 58 0.14 -6.50 1.32
C LEU A 58 1.47 -7.22 1.12
N LEU A 59 2.57 -6.47 1.02
CA LEU A 59 3.91 -7.03 0.90
C LEU A 59 4.73 -6.61 2.12
N ILE A 60 5.09 -7.57 2.95
CA ILE A 60 5.90 -7.39 4.15
C ILE A 60 7.33 -7.82 3.80
N PRO A 61 8.28 -6.88 3.69
CA PRO A 61 9.67 -7.21 3.41
C PRO A 61 10.30 -8.08 4.51
N ASP A 62 11.32 -8.84 4.15
CA ASP A 62 12.13 -9.59 5.11
C ASP A 62 12.65 -8.69 6.24
N GLY A 63 12.66 -9.22 7.47
CA GLY A 63 13.14 -8.53 8.66
C GLY A 63 12.23 -7.44 9.24
N VAL A 64 11.06 -7.16 8.63
CA VAL A 64 10.09 -6.19 9.19
C VAL A 64 9.28 -6.76 10.35
N MET A 65 9.08 -8.08 10.36
CA MET A 65 8.36 -8.81 11.41
C MET A 65 9.15 -10.06 11.81
N GLU A 66 8.91 -10.57 13.01
CA GLU A 66 9.57 -11.77 13.52
C GLU A 66 9.10 -13.03 12.78
N ASP A 67 10.02 -13.98 12.58
CA ASP A 67 9.73 -15.29 11.98
C ASP A 67 8.59 -16.01 12.72
N GLY A 68 7.64 -16.56 11.97
CA GLY A 68 6.47 -17.23 12.53
C GLY A 68 5.35 -16.30 13.02
N THR A 69 5.48 -14.98 12.91
CA THR A 69 4.36 -14.05 13.20
C THR A 69 3.21 -14.33 12.25
N ALA A 70 2.00 -14.52 12.78
CA ALA A 70 0.81 -14.73 11.96
C ALA A 70 0.19 -13.37 11.59
N ILE A 71 0.00 -13.14 10.29
CA ILE A 71 -0.65 -11.94 9.76
C ILE A 71 -1.92 -12.33 9.02
N THR A 72 -3.00 -11.61 9.31
CA THR A 72 -4.29 -11.73 8.63
C THR A 72 -4.60 -10.43 7.89
N MET A 73 -4.95 -10.55 6.61
CA MET A 73 -5.56 -9.49 5.82
C MET A 73 -6.98 -9.89 5.43
N LYS A 74 -7.95 -9.15 5.94
CA LYS A 74 -9.37 -9.35 5.65
C LYS A 74 -9.86 -8.25 4.71
N VAL A 75 -10.16 -8.60 3.47
CA VAL A 75 -10.90 -7.75 2.54
C VAL A 75 -12.37 -7.77 2.94
N LEU A 76 -12.93 -6.62 3.29
CA LEU A 76 -14.33 -6.53 3.69
C LEU A 76 -15.25 -6.82 2.50
N SER A 77 -16.41 -7.40 2.78
CA SER A 77 -17.49 -7.50 1.79
C SER A 77 -18.14 -6.15 1.56
N ALA A 78 -18.85 -6.00 0.45
CA ALA A 78 -19.61 -4.78 0.17
C ALA A 78 -20.63 -4.45 1.28
N GLU A 79 -21.22 -5.48 1.91
CA GLU A 79 -22.11 -5.30 3.06
C GLU A 79 -21.39 -4.75 4.28
N ASN A 80 -20.26 -5.36 4.66
CA ASN A 80 -19.49 -4.92 5.82
C ASN A 80 -18.82 -3.56 5.61
N ALA A 81 -18.51 -3.19 4.37
CA ALA A 81 -17.93 -1.89 4.06
C ALA A 81 -18.91 -0.72 4.32
N LYS A 82 -20.23 -0.96 4.34
CA LYS A 82 -21.23 0.08 4.58
C LYS A 82 -21.06 0.80 5.93
N SER A 83 -20.60 0.09 6.97
CA SER A 83 -20.37 0.69 8.28
C SER A 83 -19.23 1.72 8.30
N TYR A 84 -18.42 1.78 7.23
CA TYR A 84 -17.31 2.71 7.09
C TYR A 84 -17.59 3.82 6.06
N GLY A 85 -18.82 3.92 5.57
CA GLY A 85 -19.23 5.02 4.69
C GLY A 85 -19.09 6.38 5.38
N SER A 86 -18.70 7.39 4.63
CA SER A 86 -18.52 8.77 5.09
C SER A 86 -19.05 9.74 4.04
N SER A 87 -19.56 10.90 4.46
CA SER A 87 -19.90 12.00 3.54
C SER A 87 -18.66 12.62 2.90
N ASP A 88 -17.53 12.54 3.59
CA ASP A 88 -16.28 13.18 3.23
C ASP A 88 -15.33 12.27 2.44
N PHE A 89 -15.66 10.98 2.34
CA PHE A 89 -14.81 9.98 1.71
C PHE A 89 -15.65 8.93 0.99
N THR A 90 -15.54 8.93 -0.34
CA THR A 90 -16.14 7.91 -1.20
C THR A 90 -15.14 6.78 -1.38
N LEU A 91 -15.49 5.59 -0.88
CA LEU A 91 -14.67 4.39 -1.03
C LEU A 91 -14.68 3.87 -2.47
N TYR A 92 -13.50 3.61 -3.01
CA TYR A 92 -13.29 2.96 -4.31
C TYR A 92 -12.81 1.52 -4.07
N GLY A 93 -13.78 0.60 -4.03
CA GLY A 93 -13.60 -0.76 -3.55
C GLY A 93 -14.00 -0.90 -2.08
N THR A 94 -13.71 -2.04 -1.47
CA THR A 94 -13.96 -2.28 -0.04
C THR A 94 -12.67 -2.15 0.77
N PRO A 95 -12.75 -1.68 2.04
CA PRO A 95 -11.59 -1.61 2.93
C PRO A 95 -10.99 -2.98 3.21
N ILE A 96 -9.73 -2.98 3.64
CA ILE A 96 -9.10 -4.12 4.31
C ILE A 96 -8.96 -3.86 5.80
N GLU A 97 -8.97 -4.93 6.57
CA GLU A 97 -8.52 -4.96 7.96
C GLU A 97 -7.26 -5.83 8.01
N VAL A 98 -6.16 -5.26 8.48
CA VAL A 98 -4.91 -5.99 8.74
C VAL A 98 -4.78 -6.18 10.23
N SER A 99 -4.47 -7.40 10.66
CA SER A 99 -4.22 -7.77 12.05
C SER A 99 -3.13 -8.83 12.14
N GLY A 100 -2.56 -9.01 13.33
CA GLY A 100 -1.53 -10.00 13.59
C GLY A 100 -1.18 -10.09 15.07
N ASP A 101 -0.37 -11.07 15.43
CA ASP A 101 0.03 -11.40 16.80
C ASP A 101 1.50 -11.07 17.12
N GLY A 102 2.10 -10.18 16.33
CA GLY A 102 3.53 -9.85 16.41
C GLY A 102 3.96 -9.14 17.70
N ALA A 103 5.23 -9.30 18.06
CA ALA A 103 5.84 -8.73 19.27
C ALA A 103 5.82 -7.18 19.31
N HIS A 104 5.68 -6.52 18.16
CA HIS A 104 5.55 -5.07 18.04
C HIS A 104 4.12 -4.54 18.24
N GLY A 105 3.20 -5.40 18.68
CA GLY A 105 1.78 -5.07 18.81
C GLY A 105 1.20 -4.80 17.43
N VAL A 106 0.56 -3.64 17.26
CA VAL A 106 -0.07 -3.24 16.00
C VAL A 106 0.89 -2.58 15.01
N TRP A 107 2.18 -2.44 15.30
CA TRP A 107 3.12 -1.70 14.46
C TRP A 107 4.03 -2.63 13.65
N PHE A 108 4.31 -2.25 12.40
CA PHE A 108 5.42 -2.85 11.66
C PHE A 108 6.74 -2.22 12.12
N ALA A 109 7.85 -2.96 12.11
CA ALA A 109 9.17 -2.39 12.45
C ALA A 109 9.64 -1.33 11.43
N SER A 110 9.09 -1.38 10.21
CA SER A 110 9.27 -0.40 9.14
C SER A 110 8.00 -0.36 8.27
N PRO A 111 7.63 0.77 7.65
CA PRO A 111 6.44 0.84 6.81
C PRO A 111 6.45 -0.20 5.67
N VAL A 112 5.30 -0.82 5.44
CA VAL A 112 5.14 -1.88 4.44
C VAL A 112 4.21 -1.45 3.30
N PRO A 113 4.53 -1.77 2.03
CA PRO A 113 3.68 -1.41 0.91
C PRO A 113 2.36 -2.20 0.91
N VAL A 114 1.27 -1.44 0.74
CA VAL A 114 -0.09 -1.95 0.52
C VAL A 114 -0.58 -1.43 -0.83
N THR A 115 -0.95 -2.33 -1.72
CA THR A 115 -1.36 -2.01 -3.09
C THR A 115 -2.81 -2.40 -3.32
N ILE A 116 -3.59 -1.47 -3.87
CA ILE A 116 -4.96 -1.70 -4.32
C ILE A 116 -5.04 -1.72 -5.85
N LYS A 117 -5.90 -2.58 -6.39
CA LYS A 117 -6.41 -2.50 -7.76
C LYS A 117 -7.59 -1.54 -7.80
N ILE A 118 -7.41 -0.41 -8.48
CA ILE A 118 -8.45 0.60 -8.66
C ILE A 118 -9.57 -0.02 -9.52
N PRO A 119 -10.84 -0.01 -9.04
CA PRO A 119 -11.97 -0.47 -9.83
C PRO A 119 -12.08 0.27 -11.17
N LYS A 120 -12.37 -0.46 -12.25
CA LYS A 120 -12.27 0.05 -13.62
C LYS A 120 -13.22 1.22 -13.91
N GLU A 121 -14.35 1.24 -13.24
CA GLU A 121 -15.36 2.29 -13.30
C GLU A 121 -14.82 3.64 -12.83
N TYR A 122 -13.85 3.65 -11.92
CA TYR A 122 -13.23 4.88 -11.40
C TYR A 122 -11.99 5.31 -12.17
N LEU A 123 -11.50 4.51 -13.13
CA LEU A 123 -10.32 4.87 -13.93
C LEU A 123 -10.62 5.86 -15.06
N LYS A 124 -11.89 6.09 -15.37
CA LYS A 124 -12.30 7.08 -16.37
C LYS A 124 -12.34 8.46 -15.71
N ASP A 125 -11.63 9.42 -16.30
CA ASP A 125 -11.69 10.84 -15.93
C ASP A 125 -11.25 11.15 -14.49
N ILE A 126 -10.38 10.32 -13.90
CA ILE A 126 -9.77 10.59 -12.59
C ILE A 126 -8.33 11.05 -12.72
N ALA A 127 -7.95 12.07 -11.95
CA ALA A 127 -6.57 12.46 -11.77
C ALA A 127 -5.93 11.68 -10.61
N ALA A 128 -4.63 11.41 -10.68
CA ALA A 128 -3.92 10.67 -9.63
C ALA A 128 -3.97 11.42 -8.28
N GLU A 129 -4.01 12.74 -8.34
CA GLU A 129 -4.07 13.68 -7.22
C GLU A 129 -5.42 13.67 -6.49
N GLU A 130 -6.45 13.07 -7.08
CA GLU A 130 -7.78 12.92 -6.47
C GLU A 130 -7.95 11.61 -5.69
N LEU A 131 -6.92 10.75 -5.70
CA LEU A 131 -6.93 9.43 -5.07
C LEU A 131 -6.19 9.47 -3.75
N PHE A 132 -6.80 8.88 -2.72
CA PHE A 132 -6.29 8.91 -1.35
C PHE A 132 -6.43 7.54 -0.70
N PHE A 133 -5.46 7.22 0.15
CA PHE A 133 -5.58 6.16 1.15
C PHE A 133 -6.14 6.73 2.45
N ALA A 134 -6.75 5.89 3.27
CA ALA A 134 -7.26 6.30 4.56
C ALA A 134 -7.13 5.19 5.61
N THR A 135 -6.69 5.51 6.83
CA THR A 135 -6.81 4.59 7.97
C THR A 135 -8.04 4.93 8.81
N TYR A 136 -8.75 3.93 9.32
CA TYR A 136 -9.92 4.15 10.18
C TYR A 136 -9.55 3.88 11.64
N GLU A 137 -9.59 4.92 12.46
CA GLU A 137 -9.21 4.92 13.87
C GLU A 137 -10.23 5.74 14.66
N ASP A 138 -10.65 5.24 15.83
CA ASP A 138 -11.57 5.94 16.75
C ASP A 138 -12.86 6.47 16.10
N GLY A 139 -13.39 5.73 15.13
CA GLY A 139 -14.63 6.10 14.44
C GLY A 139 -14.46 7.11 13.31
N MET A 140 -13.22 7.45 12.93
CA MET A 140 -12.92 8.46 11.93
C MET A 140 -11.88 7.97 10.92
N TRP A 141 -12.00 8.45 9.68
CA TRP A 141 -10.96 8.27 8.67
C TRP A 141 -9.87 9.33 8.80
N ARG A 142 -8.62 8.87 8.72
CA ARG A 142 -7.42 9.71 8.57
C ARG A 142 -6.85 9.49 7.18
N TYR A 143 -6.61 10.57 6.45
CA TYR A 143 -6.29 10.52 5.02
C TYR A 143 -4.81 10.68 4.71
N PHE A 144 -4.37 10.01 3.66
CA PHE A 144 -2.99 9.96 3.20
C PHE A 144 -2.94 10.03 1.67
N MET A 145 -1.90 10.67 1.13
CA MET A 145 -1.61 10.58 -0.29
C MET A 145 -1.03 9.21 -0.62
N PRO A 146 -1.32 8.65 -1.81
CA PRO A 146 -0.60 7.49 -2.32
C PRO A 146 0.88 7.81 -2.52
N ASP A 147 1.75 6.84 -2.24
CA ASP A 147 3.17 6.95 -2.61
C ASP A 147 3.33 6.81 -4.12
N THR A 148 2.51 5.96 -4.74
CA THR A 148 2.47 5.80 -6.20
C THR A 148 1.05 5.58 -6.69
N VAL A 149 0.77 6.10 -7.89
CA VAL A 149 -0.45 5.82 -8.66
C VAL A 149 -0.03 5.48 -10.08
N ASN A 150 -0.49 4.33 -10.57
CA ASN A 150 -0.32 3.91 -11.96
C ASN A 150 -1.71 3.73 -12.58
N LEU A 151 -2.21 4.78 -13.23
CA LEU A 151 -3.53 4.77 -13.85
C LEU A 151 -3.62 3.81 -15.04
N LYS A 152 -2.51 3.54 -15.73
CA LYS A 152 -2.44 2.59 -16.85
C LYS A 152 -2.69 1.16 -16.36
N ASP A 153 -2.00 0.79 -15.29
CA ASP A 153 -2.16 -0.53 -14.67
C ASP A 153 -3.32 -0.56 -13.67
N GLY A 154 -3.93 0.59 -13.38
CA GLY A 154 -5.05 0.75 -12.45
C GLY A 154 -4.69 0.31 -11.04
N THR A 155 -3.54 0.75 -10.53
CA THR A 155 -3.06 0.42 -9.18
C THR A 155 -2.60 1.66 -8.43
N ALA A 156 -2.75 1.65 -7.11
CA ALA A 156 -2.17 2.63 -6.22
C ALA A 156 -1.52 1.93 -5.03
N THR A 157 -0.45 2.50 -4.48
CA THR A 157 0.31 1.93 -3.36
C THR A 157 0.54 2.97 -2.28
N PHE A 158 0.46 2.54 -1.02
CA PHE A 158 0.76 3.31 0.18
C PHE A 158 1.56 2.46 1.18
N SER A 159 2.53 3.08 1.85
CA SER A 159 3.33 2.50 2.91
C SER A 159 2.63 2.60 4.26
N ALA A 160 2.04 1.51 4.72
CA ALA A 160 1.38 1.42 6.01
C ALA A 160 2.37 1.13 7.14
N SER A 161 2.27 1.89 8.24
CA SER A 161 3.15 1.73 9.41
C SER A 161 2.56 0.82 10.50
N HIS A 162 1.26 0.57 10.47
CA HIS A 162 0.55 -0.21 11.48
C HIS A 162 -0.62 -1.00 10.91
N PHE A 163 -1.01 -2.04 11.66
CA PHE A 163 -2.24 -2.81 11.50
C PHE A 163 -3.46 -1.93 11.75
N GLY A 164 -4.57 -2.31 11.15
CA GLY A 164 -5.82 -1.57 11.25
C GLY A 164 -6.62 -1.63 9.96
N ILE A 165 -7.59 -0.75 9.86
CA ILE A 165 -8.49 -0.69 8.72
C ILE A 165 -7.98 0.34 7.74
N LEU A 166 -7.77 -0.08 6.49
CA LEU A 166 -7.29 0.74 5.39
C LEU A 166 -8.36 0.80 4.29
N GLY A 167 -8.69 2.02 3.87
CA GLY A 167 -9.56 2.32 2.74
C GLY A 167 -8.79 3.04 1.63
N PHE A 168 -9.41 3.10 0.47
CA PHE A 168 -8.93 3.84 -0.70
C PHE A 168 -10.12 4.49 -1.39
N GLY A 169 -9.91 5.67 -1.95
CA GLY A 169 -10.96 6.34 -2.72
C GLY A 169 -10.73 7.83 -2.91
N LYS A 170 -11.84 8.56 -3.03
CA LYS A 170 -11.85 10.00 -3.30
C LYS A 170 -12.45 10.77 -2.13
N LEU A 171 -11.73 11.81 -1.69
CA LEU A 171 -12.20 12.72 -0.65
C LEU A 171 -13.13 13.79 -1.23
N SER A 172 -13.96 14.39 -0.38
CA SER A 172 -14.58 15.68 -0.68
C SER A 172 -13.52 16.74 -0.97
N GLU A 173 -13.84 17.73 -1.80
CA GLU A 173 -12.89 18.78 -2.21
C GLU A 173 -12.25 19.49 -1.00
N GLU A 174 -13.04 19.79 0.04
CA GLU A 174 -12.54 20.38 1.28
C GLU A 174 -11.46 19.50 1.95
N GLN A 175 -11.72 18.19 2.03
CA GLN A 175 -10.78 17.24 2.65
C GLN A 175 -9.56 16.98 1.77
N GLN A 176 -9.68 17.05 0.44
CA GLN A 176 -8.52 17.02 -0.47
C GLN A 176 -7.58 18.18 -0.17
N ILE A 177 -8.11 19.42 -0.14
CA ILE A 177 -7.33 20.63 0.15
C ILE A 177 -6.68 20.52 1.53
N LYS A 178 -7.45 20.15 2.55
CA LYS A 178 -6.96 20.01 3.92
C LYS A 178 -5.87 18.95 4.05
N THR A 179 -6.04 17.81 3.37
CA THR A 179 -5.04 16.74 3.37
C THR A 179 -3.76 17.20 2.66
N PHE A 180 -3.90 17.84 1.50
CA PHE A 180 -2.77 18.40 0.75
C PHE A 180 -1.96 19.41 1.57
N VAL A 181 -2.64 20.39 2.17
CA VAL A 181 -1.98 21.42 3.00
C VAL A 181 -1.26 20.80 4.19
N ARG A 182 -1.86 19.79 4.84
CA ARG A 182 -1.23 19.09 5.96
C ARG A 182 0.01 18.30 5.54
N THR A 183 -0.07 17.54 4.47
CA THR A 183 1.06 16.78 3.93
C THR A 183 2.19 17.72 3.54
N TYR A 184 1.89 18.77 2.77
CA TYR A 184 2.88 19.76 2.36
C TYR A 184 3.55 20.45 3.56
N ALA A 185 2.78 20.83 4.58
CA ALA A 185 3.32 21.43 5.79
C ALA A 185 4.25 20.48 6.56
N ALA A 186 3.90 19.19 6.64
CA ALA A 186 4.75 18.18 7.27
C ALA A 186 6.06 17.96 6.50
N ASP A 187 5.98 17.83 5.17
CA ASP A 187 7.14 17.65 4.30
C ASP A 187 8.07 18.86 4.35
N GLU A 188 7.53 20.08 4.31
CA GLU A 188 8.32 21.31 4.41
C GLU A 188 8.99 21.43 5.78
N TYR A 189 8.32 21.03 6.85
CA TYR A 189 8.92 20.98 8.18
C TYR A 189 10.09 19.99 8.22
N ASP A 190 9.88 18.76 7.74
CA ASP A 190 10.93 17.72 7.71
C ASP A 190 12.12 18.15 6.84
N ARG A 191 11.86 18.74 5.66
CA ARG A 191 12.88 19.30 4.77
C ARG A 191 13.73 20.35 5.49
N ARG A 192 13.11 21.25 6.27
CA ARG A 192 13.83 22.25 7.07
C ARG A 192 14.68 21.61 8.15
N GLN A 193 14.18 20.58 8.85
CA GLN A 193 14.96 19.87 9.87
C GLN A 193 16.16 19.14 9.26
N LYS A 194 15.97 18.48 8.11
CA LYS A 194 17.05 17.83 7.36
C LYS A 194 18.09 18.84 6.89
N LYS A 195 17.66 19.98 6.33
CA LYS A 195 18.57 21.09 5.95
C LYS A 195 19.35 21.58 7.16
N ALA A 196 18.70 21.87 8.29
CA ALA A 196 19.38 22.30 9.51
C ALA A 196 20.41 21.28 10.02
N LYS A 197 20.08 19.99 9.98
CA LYS A 197 21.00 18.92 10.38
C LYS A 197 22.21 18.81 9.44
N LEU A 198 22.00 18.93 8.13
CA LEU A 198 23.08 18.95 7.14
C LEU A 198 24.03 20.14 7.39
N TYR A 199 23.47 21.33 7.60
CA TYR A 199 24.26 22.52 7.95
C TYR A 199 25.04 22.32 9.26
N SER A 200 24.42 21.73 10.29
CA SER A 200 25.13 21.46 11.53
C SER A 200 26.27 20.45 11.36
N ALA A 201 26.16 19.52 10.42
CA ALA A 201 27.16 18.47 10.20
C ALA A 201 28.29 18.88 9.24
N MET A 202 28.01 19.74 8.26
CA MET A 202 28.95 20.10 7.18
C MET A 202 29.20 21.60 7.04
N GLY A 203 28.56 22.43 7.85
CA GLY A 203 28.57 23.88 7.68
C GLY A 203 29.98 24.46 7.74
N LYS A 204 30.84 23.94 8.61
CA LYS A 204 32.22 24.41 8.74
C LYS A 204 33.06 24.06 7.51
N GLU A 205 32.98 22.83 7.03
CA GLU A 205 33.69 22.36 5.83
C GLU A 205 33.19 23.07 4.57
N LEU A 206 31.88 23.30 4.46
CA LEU A 206 31.28 24.08 3.38
C LEU A 206 31.74 25.55 3.44
N ASP A 207 31.78 26.15 4.63
CA ASP A 207 32.27 27.51 4.81
C ASP A 207 33.75 27.66 4.45
N GLU A 208 34.59 26.68 4.80
CA GLU A 208 36.00 26.64 4.43
C GLU A 208 36.17 26.47 2.90
N LEU A 209 35.37 25.59 2.28
CA LEU A 209 35.35 25.42 0.83
C LEU A 209 34.94 26.70 0.11
N PHE A 210 33.83 27.33 0.51
CA PHE A 210 33.34 28.56 -0.13
C PHE A 210 34.33 29.72 0.01
N LYS A 211 35.01 29.84 1.15
CA LYS A 211 36.13 30.79 1.30
C LYS A 211 37.29 30.48 0.36
N SER A 212 37.63 29.20 0.16
CA SER A 212 38.74 28.79 -0.71
C SER A 212 38.51 29.09 -2.20
N ILE A 213 37.26 29.25 -2.62
CA ILE A 213 36.87 29.65 -3.98
C ILE A 213 36.40 31.11 -4.07
N GLU A 214 36.70 31.93 -3.07
CA GLU A 214 36.39 33.37 -3.00
C GLU A 214 34.88 33.71 -3.06
N VAL A 215 34.01 32.78 -2.68
CA VAL A 215 32.56 33.02 -2.57
C VAL A 215 32.21 33.48 -1.16
N ASP A 216 32.16 34.80 -0.95
CA ASP A 216 31.85 35.44 0.34
C ASP A 216 30.36 35.79 0.55
N SER A 217 29.49 35.53 -0.44
CA SER A 217 28.06 35.80 -0.29
C SER A 217 27.32 34.66 0.43
N THR A 218 26.81 34.96 1.62
CA THR A 218 25.93 34.06 2.38
C THR A 218 24.66 33.68 1.60
N SER A 219 24.13 34.57 0.75
CA SER A 219 22.94 34.27 -0.05
C SER A 219 23.22 33.30 -1.21
N ALA A 220 24.44 33.32 -1.77
CA ALA A 220 24.84 32.37 -2.79
C ALA A 220 25.06 30.98 -2.18
N ARG A 221 25.55 30.92 -0.94
CA ARG A 221 25.71 29.67 -0.16
C ARG A 221 24.36 29.01 0.13
N ASP A 222 23.37 29.78 0.55
CA ASP A 222 22.04 29.26 0.92
C ASP A 222 21.19 28.74 -0.24
N GLN A 223 21.55 29.09 -1.49
CA GLN A 223 20.89 28.63 -2.71
C GLN A 223 21.48 27.31 -3.27
N LEU A 224 22.71 26.96 -2.90
CA LEU A 224 23.41 25.76 -3.37
C LEU A 224 23.13 24.52 -2.49
N ILE A 225 22.41 24.70 -1.37
CA ILE A 225 22.11 23.71 -0.33
C ILE A 225 20.61 23.73 -0.01
#